data_AF-A0AAD9WXP5-F1
#
_entry.id   AF-A0AAD9WXP5-F1
#
_cell.length_a   1.000
_cell.length_b   1.000
_cell.length_c   1.000
_cell.angle_alpha   90.00
_cell.angle_beta   90.00
_cell.angle_gamma   90.00
#
_symmetry.space_group_name_H-M   'P 1'
#
loop_
_entity.id
_entity.type
_entity.pdbx_description
1 polymer ?
#
loop_
_entity_poly.entity_id
_entity_poly.type
_entity_poly.pdbx_seq_one_letter_code
_entity_poly.pdbx_strand_id
1 'polypeptide(L)'
;MKVRIVCHYFAENPQYNDQMFRRCFRMGRSLFLRIVAKVEARDNYFMQRRDNVGRLGLSALQKITAVFRMLAYGCPADVTDEYIKIGESTTIESLKRFYRVVVEKFVGEYFRSPNAINVARLLRIGKDRGFPGMLGSLDCMH
;
A
#
# COMPACT_ATOMS: atom_id res chain seq x y z
N MET A 1 -12.61 -10.40 18.57
CA MET A 1 -11.44 -9.54 18.88
C MET A 1 -11.31 -8.52 17.75
N LYS A 2 -11.68 -7.25 17.95
CA LYS A 2 -11.44 -6.21 16.94
C LYS A 2 -9.93 -5.97 16.89
N VAL A 3 -9.33 -6.18 15.73
CA VAL A 3 -7.89 -5.98 15.52
C VAL A 3 -7.63 -4.46 15.61
N ARG A 4 -6.68 -4.04 16.47
CA ARG A 4 -6.42 -2.63 16.82
C ARG A 4 -6.34 -1.71 15.59
N ILE A 5 -5.74 -2.19 14.50
CA ILE A 5 -5.54 -1.39 13.29
C ILE A 5 -6.83 -1.01 12.56
N VAL A 6 -7.83 -1.89 12.57
CA VAL A 6 -9.13 -1.63 11.94
C VAL A 6 -9.85 -0.54 12.71
N CYS A 7 -9.87 -0.61 14.05
CA CYS A 7 -10.43 0.45 14.89
C CYS A 7 -9.70 1.79 14.72
N HIS A 8 -8.37 1.75 14.61
CA HIS A 8 -7.56 2.96 14.59
C HIS A 8 -7.70 3.76 13.28
N TYR A 9 -7.85 3.09 12.14
CA TYR A 9 -7.77 3.75 10.81
C TYR A 9 -8.96 3.51 9.88
N PHE A 10 -9.70 2.42 10.05
CA PHE A 10 -10.65 1.93 9.06
C PHE A 10 -12.09 1.76 9.58
N ALA A 11 -12.33 2.00 10.87
CA ALA A 11 -13.66 2.05 11.44
C ALA A 11 -14.43 3.29 10.96
N GLU A 12 -15.74 3.27 11.13
CA GLU A 12 -16.64 4.38 10.80
C GLU A 12 -16.25 5.67 11.54
N ASN A 13 -15.91 5.53 12.83
CA ASN A 13 -15.27 6.58 13.62
C ASN A 13 -13.84 6.15 14.01
N PRO A 14 -12.84 6.37 13.14
CA PRO A 14 -11.47 5.93 13.39
C PRO A 14 -10.82 6.80 14.45
N GLN A 15 -10.00 6.19 15.31
CA GLN A 15 -9.24 6.93 16.34
C GLN A 15 -8.27 7.95 15.72
N TYR A 16 -7.79 7.68 14.51
CA TYR A 16 -6.88 8.56 13.79
C TYR A 16 -7.54 9.14 12.54
N ASN A 17 -7.35 10.44 12.35
CA ASN A 17 -7.87 11.16 11.21
C ASN A 17 -7.08 10.88 9.91
N ASP A 18 -7.58 11.40 8.78
CA ASP A 18 -6.96 11.20 7.47
C ASP A 18 -5.55 11.80 7.34
N GLN A 19 -5.22 12.83 8.12
CA GLN A 19 -3.88 13.41 8.14
C GLN A 19 -2.87 12.44 8.78
N MET A 20 -3.23 11.83 9.90
CA MET A 20 -2.42 10.80 10.56
C MET A 20 -2.30 9.56 9.69
N PHE A 21 -3.39 9.15 9.02
CA PHE A 21 -3.35 8.08 8.03
C PHE A 21 -2.31 8.35 6.94
N ARG A 22 -2.33 9.55 6.33
CA ARG A 22 -1.36 9.93 5.30
C ARG A 22 0.08 9.95 5.81
N ARG A 23 0.32 10.34 7.06
CA ARG A 23 1.67 10.30 7.67
C ARG A 23 2.17 8.86 7.81
N CYS A 24 1.29 7.91 8.16
CA CYS A 24 1.66 6.51 8.35
C CYS A 24 1.80 5.73 7.06
N PHE A 25 0.87 5.90 6.12
CA PHE A 25 0.79 5.10 4.89
C PHE A 25 1.36 5.81 3.66
N ARG A 26 1.75 7.09 3.79
CA ARG A 26 2.23 7.95 2.70
C ARG A 26 1.24 8.09 1.53
N MET A 27 -0.03 7.78 1.76
CA MET A 27 -1.12 7.89 0.79
C MET A 27 -2.47 8.19 1.45
N GLY A 28 -3.45 8.63 0.66
CA GLY A 28 -4.81 8.86 1.16
C GLY A 28 -5.55 7.56 1.46
N ARG A 29 -6.40 7.57 2.49
CA ARG A 29 -7.22 6.41 2.91
C ARG A 29 -8.11 5.87 1.79
N SER A 30 -8.72 6.75 0.99
CA SER A 30 -9.55 6.35 -0.16
C SER A 30 -8.75 5.59 -1.22
N LEU A 31 -7.52 6.01 -1.52
CA LEU A 31 -6.63 5.30 -2.44
C LEU A 31 -6.22 3.94 -1.86
N PHE A 32 -5.86 3.90 -0.58
CA PHE A 32 -5.53 2.66 0.11
C PHE A 32 -6.67 1.64 0.03
N LEU A 33 -7.90 2.05 0.36
CA LEU A 33 -9.08 1.18 0.30
C LEU A 33 -9.38 0.70 -1.12
N ARG A 34 -9.18 1.55 -2.14
CA ARG A 34 -9.29 1.14 -3.55
C ARG A 34 -8.24 0.08 -3.93
N ILE A 35 -7.02 0.19 -3.42
CA ILE A 35 -5.97 -0.82 -3.63
C ILE A 35 -6.38 -2.13 -2.96
N VAL A 36 -6.84 -2.09 -1.70
CA VAL A 36 -7.33 -3.27 -0.97
C VAL A 36 -8.43 -3.98 -1.76
N ALA A 37 -9.46 -3.25 -2.20
CA ALA A 37 -10.56 -3.83 -2.95
C ALA A 37 -10.10 -4.46 -4.28
N LYS A 38 -9.20 -3.80 -5.02
CA LYS A 38 -8.64 -4.35 -6.27
C LYS A 38 -7.81 -5.62 -6.05
N VAL A 39 -7.04 -5.67 -4.96
CA VAL A 39 -6.19 -6.83 -4.63
C VAL A 39 -7.05 -7.99 -4.16
N GLU A 40 -8.01 -7.74 -3.28
CA GLU A 40 -8.95 -8.75 -2.78
C GLU A 40 -9.82 -9.36 -3.90
N ALA A 41 -10.26 -8.54 -4.86
CA ALA A 41 -11.00 -9.03 -6.01
C ALA A 41 -10.15 -9.87 -6.98
N ARG A 42 -8.82 -9.73 -6.96
CA ARG A 42 -7.92 -10.43 -7.91
C ARG A 42 -7.36 -11.73 -7.35
N ASP A 43 -7.01 -11.78 -6.08
CA ASP A 43 -6.38 -12.95 -5.46
C ASP A 43 -7.18 -13.39 -4.22
N ASN A 44 -7.80 -14.56 -4.36
CA ASN A 44 -8.60 -15.24 -3.33
C ASN A 44 -7.86 -15.41 -1.99
N TYR A 45 -6.54 -15.36 -1.99
CA TYR A 45 -5.74 -15.36 -0.77
C TYR A 45 -6.08 -14.19 0.17
N PHE A 46 -6.42 -13.02 -0.37
CA PHE A 46 -6.73 -11.84 0.44
C PHE A 46 -8.16 -11.83 0.96
N MET A 47 -9.07 -12.57 0.34
CA MET A 47 -10.44 -12.70 0.83
C MET A 47 -10.44 -13.32 2.23
N GLN A 48 -11.14 -12.67 3.17
CA GLN A 48 -11.27 -13.18 4.52
C GLN A 48 -12.12 -14.46 4.52
N ARG A 49 -11.57 -15.57 5.00
CA ARG A 49 -12.25 -16.87 5.08
C ARG A 49 -12.19 -17.41 6.50
N ARG A 50 -13.09 -18.33 6.82
CA ARG A 50 -12.98 -19.12 8.05
C ARG A 50 -11.92 -20.20 7.88
N ASP A 51 -11.14 -20.43 8.93
CA ASP A 51 -10.20 -21.56 9.00
C ASP A 51 -10.95 -22.89 9.21
N ASN A 52 -10.21 -23.99 9.20
CA ASN A 52 -10.76 -25.34 9.38
C ASN A 52 -11.42 -25.54 10.76
N VAL A 53 -11.18 -24.64 11.72
CA VAL A 53 -11.76 -24.64 13.08
C VAL A 53 -12.94 -23.65 13.16
N GLY A 54 -13.32 -23.02 12.04
CA GLY A 54 -14.43 -22.10 11.94
C GLY A 54 -14.15 -20.67 12.41
N ARG A 55 -12.90 -20.34 12.77
CA ARG A 55 -12.50 -18.98 13.19
C ARG A 55 -12.26 -18.10 11.97
N LEU A 56 -12.67 -16.83 12.04
CA LEU A 56 -12.38 -15.87 10.98
C LEU A 56 -10.86 -15.64 10.89
N GLY A 57 -10.28 -15.95 9.73
CA GLY A 57 -8.89 -15.68 9.42
C GLY A 57 -8.60 -14.20 9.23
N LEU A 58 -7.36 -13.88 8.87
CA LEU A 58 -6.91 -12.51 8.63
C LEU A 58 -7.60 -11.88 7.43
N SER A 59 -8.06 -10.65 7.58
CA SER A 59 -8.68 -9.86 6.51
C SER A 59 -7.66 -9.31 5.51
N ALA A 60 -8.13 -8.96 4.30
CA ALA A 60 -7.34 -8.25 3.29
C ALA A 60 -6.71 -6.98 3.88
N LEU A 61 -7.47 -6.21 4.66
CA LEU A 61 -7.00 -5.00 5.33
C LEU A 61 -5.80 -5.26 6.23
N GLN A 62 -5.81 -6.32 7.04
CA GLN A 62 -4.67 -6.65 7.91
C GLN A 62 -3.43 -7.03 7.09
N LYS A 63 -3.60 -7.94 6.12
CA LYS A 63 -2.50 -8.43 5.28
C LYS A 63 -1.86 -7.29 4.49
N ILE A 64 -2.67 -6.49 3.81
CA ILE A 64 -2.20 -5.38 2.97
C ILE A 64 -1.61 -4.26 3.82
N THR A 65 -2.15 -4.01 5.02
CA THR A 65 -1.53 -3.06 5.93
C THR A 65 -0.13 -3.49 6.37
N ALA A 66 0.07 -4.78 6.67
CA ALA A 66 1.40 -5.30 7.02
C ALA A 66 2.39 -5.09 5.87
N VAL A 67 1.96 -5.39 4.64
CA VAL A 67 2.73 -5.13 3.42
C VAL A 67 3.11 -3.65 3.28
N PHE A 68 2.15 -2.73 3.41
CA PHE A 68 2.45 -1.29 3.30
C PHE A 68 3.37 -0.79 4.40
N ARG A 69 3.28 -1.34 5.63
CA ARG A 69 4.22 -0.99 6.69
C ARG A 69 5.63 -1.46 6.37
N MET A 70 5.80 -2.67 5.84
CA MET A 70 7.11 -3.14 5.36
C MET A 70 7.66 -2.22 4.25
N LEU A 71 6.84 -1.89 3.25
CA LEU A 71 7.27 -1.06 2.12
C LEU A 71 7.56 0.40 2.51
N ALA A 72 6.78 0.99 3.42
CA ALA A 72 6.93 2.39 3.80
C ALA A 72 8.09 2.64 4.76
N TYR A 73 8.43 1.66 5.60
CA TYR A 73 9.41 1.83 6.68
C TYR A 73 10.64 0.93 6.54
N GLY A 74 10.66 0.01 5.57
CA GLY A 74 11.73 -0.99 5.45
C GLY A 74 11.80 -1.94 6.64
N CYS A 75 10.72 -2.07 7.42
CA CYS A 75 10.71 -2.92 8.61
C CYS A 75 10.79 -4.40 8.22
N PRO A 76 11.56 -5.21 8.97
CA PRO A 76 11.53 -6.65 8.80
C PRO A 76 10.13 -7.21 9.17
N ALA A 77 9.80 -8.38 8.62
CA ALA A 77 8.45 -8.92 8.65
C ALA A 77 8.00 -9.38 10.06
N ASP A 78 8.94 -9.75 10.93
CA ASP A 78 8.73 -10.13 12.33
C ASP A 78 8.22 -8.96 13.19
N VAL A 79 8.69 -7.73 12.96
CA VAL A 79 8.25 -6.52 13.67
C VAL A 79 6.78 -6.14 13.37
N THR A 80 6.19 -6.69 12.30
CA THR A 80 4.79 -6.42 11.96
C THR A 80 3.78 -7.12 12.88
N ASP A 81 4.21 -8.11 13.67
CA ASP A 81 3.34 -8.93 14.49
C ASP A 81 2.74 -8.19 15.68
N GLU A 82 3.51 -7.35 16.40
CA GLU A 82 3.05 -6.72 17.65
C GLU A 82 1.81 -5.82 17.48
N TYR A 83 1.69 -5.17 16.32
CA TYR A 83 0.61 -4.20 16.07
C TYR A 83 -0.54 -4.77 15.23
N ILE A 84 -0.25 -5.65 14.27
CA ILE A 84 -1.26 -6.19 13.33
C ILE A 84 -1.73 -7.58 13.76
N LYS A 85 -0.93 -8.30 14.58
CA LYS A 85 -1.10 -9.70 14.96
C LYS A 85 -1.11 -10.60 13.72
N ILE A 86 0.03 -10.63 13.04
CA ILE A 86 0.24 -11.37 11.80
C ILE A 86 1.64 -12.00 11.85
N GLY A 87 1.70 -13.32 11.64
CA GLY A 87 2.97 -14.03 11.65
C GLY A 87 3.84 -13.67 10.45
N GLU A 88 5.15 -13.64 10.66
CA GLU A 88 6.18 -13.28 9.68
C GLU A 88 5.97 -13.97 8.32
N SER A 89 5.77 -15.29 8.31
CA SER A 89 5.56 -16.08 7.10
C SER A 89 4.33 -15.63 6.30
N THR A 90 3.28 -15.22 7.00
CA THR A 90 2.05 -14.70 6.37
C THR A 90 2.28 -13.30 5.81
N THR A 91 3.05 -12.47 6.50
CA THR A 91 3.44 -11.14 6.01
C THR A 91 4.28 -11.25 4.73
N ILE A 92 5.29 -12.11 4.71
CA ILE A 92 6.16 -12.34 3.54
C ILE A 92 5.33 -12.88 2.36
N GLU A 93 4.46 -13.86 2.60
CA GLU A 93 3.61 -14.41 1.53
C GLU A 93 2.61 -13.35 1.02
N SER A 94 2.04 -12.55 1.92
CA SER A 94 1.17 -11.41 1.55
C SER A 94 1.92 -10.41 0.69
N LEU A 95 3.18 -10.10 1.00
CA LEU A 95 4.02 -9.19 0.22
C LEU A 95 4.25 -9.71 -1.20
N LYS A 96 4.63 -10.99 -1.35
CA LYS A 96 4.87 -11.62 -2.66
C LYS A 96 3.62 -11.58 -3.54
N ARG A 97 2.47 -11.98 -2.98
CA ARG A 97 1.19 -11.98 -3.71
C ARG A 97 0.71 -10.58 -4.04
N PHE A 98 0.84 -9.65 -3.11
CA PHE A 98 0.50 -8.25 -3.32
C PHE A 98 1.32 -7.68 -4.47
N TYR A 99 2.64 -7.88 -4.46
CA TYR A 99 3.52 -7.40 -5.53
C TYR A 99 3.12 -7.98 -6.89
N ARG A 100 2.82 -9.28 -6.98
CA ARG A 100 2.32 -9.90 -8.22
C ARG A 100 1.07 -9.20 -8.74
N VAL A 101 0.08 -8.98 -7.88
CA VAL A 101 -1.18 -8.31 -8.27
C VAL A 101 -0.91 -6.85 -8.68
N VAL A 102 -0.03 -6.16 -7.97
CA VAL A 102 0.33 -4.77 -8.29
C VAL A 102 1.01 -4.67 -9.64
N VAL A 103 2.02 -5.51 -9.90
CA VAL A 103 2.68 -5.54 -11.21
C VAL A 103 1.66 -5.86 -12.30
N GLU A 104 0.86 -6.91 -12.14
CA GLU A 104 -0.14 -7.28 -13.14
C GLU A 104 -1.13 -6.14 -13.47
N LYS A 105 -1.59 -5.42 -12.45
CA LYS A 105 -2.64 -4.38 -12.61
C LYS A 105 -2.11 -3.01 -12.98
N PHE A 106 -0.90 -2.67 -12.58
CA PHE A 106 -0.39 -1.31 -12.66
C PHE A 106 0.86 -1.16 -13.53
N VAL A 107 1.51 -2.26 -13.96
CA VAL A 107 2.74 -2.16 -14.76
C VAL A 107 2.54 -1.37 -16.05
N GLY A 108 1.44 -1.65 -16.76
CA GLY A 108 1.15 -1.01 -18.04
C GLY A 108 0.81 0.47 -17.94
N GLU A 109 0.31 0.94 -16.79
CA GLU A 109 -0.09 2.34 -16.60
C GLU A 109 1.01 3.17 -15.94
N TYR A 110 1.66 2.61 -14.90
CA TYR A 110 2.56 3.34 -14.00
C TYR A 110 4.04 2.95 -14.11
N PHE A 111 4.36 1.75 -14.59
CA PHE A 111 5.75 1.27 -14.75
C PHE A 111 6.18 1.19 -16.22
N ARG A 112 5.43 1.81 -17.12
CA ARG A 112 5.84 2.00 -18.51
C ARG A 112 6.89 3.10 -18.62
N SER A 113 7.74 3.02 -19.64
CA SER A 113 8.58 4.14 -20.03
C SER A 113 7.71 5.39 -20.28
N PRO A 114 8.13 6.58 -19.79
CA PRO A 114 7.40 7.82 -20.05
C PRO A 114 7.20 8.03 -21.56
N ASN A 115 5.96 8.26 -22.00
CA ASN A 115 5.72 8.72 -23.37
C ASN A 115 5.94 10.23 -23.47
N ALA A 116 5.98 10.77 -24.70
CA ALA A 116 6.20 12.19 -24.94
C ALA A 116 5.23 13.12 -24.17
N ILE A 117 3.97 12.70 -23.99
CA ILE A 117 2.95 13.44 -23.23
C ILE A 117 3.31 13.49 -21.75
N ASN A 118 3.68 12.35 -21.16
CA ASN A 118 4.11 12.28 -19.77
C ASN A 118 5.38 13.12 -19.55
N VAL A 119 6.34 13.02 -20.47
CA VAL A 119 7.58 13.80 -20.45
C VAL A 119 7.29 15.30 -20.46
N ALA A 120 6.50 15.78 -21.43
CA ALA A 120 6.14 17.19 -21.52
C ALA A 120 5.39 17.68 -20.27
N ARG A 121 4.48 16.87 -19.74
CA ARG A 121 3.75 17.18 -18.50
C ARG A 121 4.69 17.28 -17.30
N LEU A 122 5.60 16.33 -17.13
CA LEU A 122 6.58 16.32 -16.04
C LEU A 122 7.54 17.50 -16.15
N LEU A 123 8.05 17.81 -17.34
CA LEU A 123 8.90 18.97 -17.59
C LEU A 123 8.20 20.30 -17.29
N ARG A 124 6.91 20.42 -17.64
CA ARG A 124 6.11 21.61 -17.27
C ARG A 124 6.01 21.76 -15.75
N ILE A 125 5.67 20.67 -15.05
CA ILE A 125 5.59 20.67 -13.58
C ILE A 125 6.96 21.01 -12.96
N GLY A 126 8.06 20.47 -13.52
CA GLY A 126 9.43 20.80 -13.10
C GLY A 126 9.71 22.30 -13.26
N LYS A 127 9.44 22.86 -14.44
CA LYS A 127 9.59 24.28 -14.73
C LYS A 127 8.78 25.17 -13.77
N ASP A 128 7.50 24.84 -13.55
CA ASP A 128 6.61 25.59 -12.64
C ASP A 128 7.11 25.55 -11.19
N ARG A 129 7.89 24.53 -10.82
CA ARG A 129 8.52 24.37 -9.51
C ARG A 129 9.94 24.93 -9.42
N GLY A 130 10.46 25.54 -10.49
CA GLY A 130 11.82 26.11 -10.53
C GLY A 130 12.92 25.13 -10.98
N PHE A 131 12.55 23.97 -11.51
CA PHE A 131 13.44 22.90 -11.97
C PHE A 131 13.30 22.67 -13.49
N PRO A 132 13.67 23.65 -14.34
CA PRO A 132 13.53 23.53 -15.79
C PRO A 132 14.41 22.38 -16.32
N GLY A 133 13.84 21.51 -17.15
CA GLY A 133 14.56 20.39 -17.76
C GLY A 133 14.60 19.10 -16.93
N MET A 134 14.15 19.13 -15.66
CA MET A 134 14.17 17.94 -14.79
C MET A 134 12.96 17.02 -15.02
N LEU A 135 13.24 15.75 -15.36
CA LEU A 135 12.21 14.73 -15.58
C LEU A 135 11.84 13.92 -14.32
N GLY A 136 12.53 14.14 -13.20
CA GLY A 136 12.32 13.43 -11.94
C GLY A 136 13.08 14.07 -10.77
N SER A 137 12.88 13.57 -9.55
CA SER A 137 13.51 14.10 -8.33
C SER A 137 14.91 13.50 -8.04
N LEU A 138 15.49 12.77 -8.98
CA LEU A 138 16.73 12.00 -8.76
C LEU A 138 18.01 12.76 -9.10
N ASP A 139 17.90 13.95 -9.70
CA ASP A 139 19.07 14.72 -10.14
C ASP A 139 19.23 16.02 -9.33
N CYS A 140 18.98 15.94 -8.02
CA CYS A 140 19.54 16.90 -7.08
C CYS A 140 20.89 16.34 -6.61
N MET A 141 21.91 16.39 -7.47
CA MET A 141 23.28 16.37 -6.97
C MET A 141 23.52 17.73 -6.30
N HIS A 142 23.73 17.70 -4.98
CA HIS A 142 24.17 18.86 -4.21
C HIS A 142 25.63 19.17 -4.52
#